data_AF-A0A7Y2K554-F1
#
_entry.id   AF-A0A7Y2K554-F1
#
_cell.length_a   1.000
_cell.length_b   1.000
_cell.length_c   1.000
_cell.angle_alpha   90.00
_cell.angle_beta   90.00
_cell.angle_gamma   90.00
#
_symmetry.space_group_name_H-M   'P 1'
#
loop_
_entity.id
_entity.type
_entity.pdbx_description
1 polymer ?
#
loop_
_entity_poly.entity_id
_entity_poly.type
_entity_poly.pdbx_seq_one_letter_code
_entity_poly.pdbx_strand_id
1 'polypeptide(L)'
;MLILKPQIFKKFPEISFGFSTKARGKKNDLFHFNMSYGVGDKKEKVDENRSWFFKQLGLNSKLVSYQKQVHEDKISVVENNENCGESDALITTRNNLGLAISTADCPAIFIYDRRQKITCGVHSGWKGTSKRILEKAVLKLSDQFNSNPADLYCYIS
;
A
#
# COMPACT_ATOMS: atom_id res chain seq x y z
N MET A 1 5.58 -17.00 -10.20
CA MET A 1 4.61 -15.95 -9.84
C MET A 1 5.26 -14.59 -10.08
N LEU A 2 4.54 -13.63 -10.65
CA LEU A 2 5.09 -12.31 -10.96
C LEU A 2 4.74 -11.32 -9.83
N ILE A 3 5.75 -10.89 -9.06
CA ILE A 3 5.67 -9.69 -8.21
C ILE A 3 6.27 -8.56 -9.02
N LEU A 4 5.50 -7.52 -9.29
CA LEU A 4 6.04 -6.36 -9.99
C LEU A 4 6.82 -5.51 -8.98
N LYS A 5 8.07 -5.18 -9.34
CA LYS A 5 8.95 -4.31 -8.55
C LYS A 5 9.38 -3.13 -9.44
N PRO A 6 8.95 -1.90 -9.13
CA PRO A 6 9.25 -0.75 -9.95
C PRO A 6 10.71 -0.34 -9.78
N GLN A 7 11.33 0.06 -10.89
CA GLN A 7 12.76 0.40 -10.91
C GLN A 7 13.06 1.64 -10.05
N ILE A 8 12.09 2.56 -9.90
CA ILE A 8 12.24 3.81 -9.16
C ILE A 8 12.67 3.60 -7.70
N PHE A 9 12.25 2.49 -7.07
CA PHE A 9 12.59 2.18 -5.69
C PHE A 9 13.83 1.28 -5.55
N LYS A 10 14.37 0.71 -6.62
CA LYS A 10 15.56 -0.17 -6.54
C LYS A 10 16.81 0.53 -6.02
N LYS A 11 16.88 1.85 -6.14
CA LYS A 11 17.99 2.66 -5.65
C LYS A 11 17.98 2.84 -4.12
N PHE A 12 16.91 2.43 -3.45
CA PHE A 12 16.74 2.52 -2.00
C PHE A 12 16.77 1.12 -1.39
N PRO A 13 17.95 0.62 -0.97
CA PRO A 13 18.08 -0.72 -0.38
C PRO A 13 17.24 -0.90 0.89
N GLU A 14 16.88 0.19 1.57
CA GLU A 14 16.03 0.20 2.75
C GLU A 14 14.53 0.01 2.44
N ILE A 15 14.12 0.07 1.17
CA ILE A 15 12.72 -0.05 0.77
C ILE A 15 12.40 -1.43 0.22
N SER A 16 11.47 -2.10 0.89
CA SER A 16 10.81 -3.29 0.37
C SER A 16 9.50 -2.90 -0.30
N PHE A 17 9.39 -3.19 -1.60
CA PHE A 17 8.20 -2.92 -2.40
C PHE A 17 7.81 -4.15 -3.24
N GLY A 18 6.50 -4.36 -3.40
CA GLY A 18 5.97 -5.24 -4.43
C GLY A 18 4.51 -4.95 -4.75
N PHE A 19 4.13 -5.20 -5.99
CA PHE A 19 2.73 -5.22 -6.42
C PHE A 19 2.36 -6.66 -6.81
N SER A 20 1.32 -7.19 -6.16
CA SER A 20 0.85 -8.56 -6.39
C SER A 20 0.12 -8.68 -7.73
N THR A 21 0.13 -9.88 -8.33
CA THR A 21 -0.65 -10.17 -9.55
C THR A 21 -1.55 -11.39 -9.33
N LYS A 22 -2.62 -11.51 -10.11
CA LYS A 22 -3.54 -12.67 -10.05
C LYS A 22 -2.91 -14.00 -10.48
N ALA A 23 -1.70 -13.97 -11.06
CA ALA A 23 -1.09 -15.09 -11.78
C ALA A 23 -0.74 -16.32 -10.92
N ARG A 24 -0.84 -16.27 -9.58
CA ARG A 24 -0.70 -17.46 -8.70
C ARG A 24 -2.00 -18.21 -8.44
N GLY A 25 -3.13 -17.56 -8.73
CA GLY A 25 -4.43 -18.17 -8.53
C GLY A 25 -4.57 -19.46 -9.33
N LYS A 26 -5.29 -20.44 -8.79
CA LYS A 26 -5.67 -21.60 -9.58
C LYS A 26 -6.53 -21.13 -10.76
N LYS A 27 -6.33 -21.73 -11.93
CA LYS A 27 -6.93 -21.28 -13.21
C LYS A 27 -8.48 -21.26 -13.18
N ASN A 28 -9.08 -22.04 -12.28
CA ASN A 28 -10.53 -22.16 -12.08
C ASN A 28 -11.01 -21.63 -10.71
N ASP A 29 -10.16 -20.89 -9.98
CA ASP A 29 -10.56 -20.26 -8.72
C ASP A 29 -11.08 -18.84 -9.00
N LEU A 30 -12.32 -18.57 -8.61
CA LEU A 30 -13.00 -17.29 -8.80
C LEU A 30 -12.17 -16.11 -8.29
N PHE A 31 -11.47 -16.31 -7.17
CA PHE A 31 -10.72 -15.24 -6.49
C PHE A 31 -9.22 -15.26 -6.80
N HIS A 32 -8.72 -16.24 -7.55
CA HIS A 32 -7.30 -16.36 -7.92
C HIS A 32 -6.32 -16.15 -6.73
N PHE A 33 -5.41 -15.16 -6.82
CA PHE A 33 -4.48 -14.77 -5.76
C PHE A 33 -5.03 -13.55 -5.00
N ASN A 34 -6.19 -13.74 -4.37
CA ASN A 34 -6.88 -12.69 -3.64
C ASN A 34 -6.19 -12.36 -2.30
N MET A 35 -6.11 -11.07 -2.02
CA MET A 35 -5.51 -10.50 -0.81
C MET A 35 -6.54 -9.78 0.06
N SER A 36 -7.81 -9.73 -0.35
CA SER A 36 -8.91 -9.04 0.35
C SER A 36 -9.80 -10.01 1.11
N TYR A 37 -10.14 -9.66 2.35
CA TYR A 37 -11.16 -10.38 3.13
C TYR A 37 -12.60 -9.97 2.74
N GLY A 38 -12.78 -8.87 2.00
CA GLY A 38 -14.09 -8.25 1.79
C GLY A 38 -14.89 -8.75 0.59
N VAL A 39 -14.37 -9.71 -0.18
CA VAL A 39 -14.94 -10.14 -1.47
C VAL A 39 -15.62 -11.51 -1.44
N GLY A 40 -15.70 -12.14 -0.27
CA GLY A 40 -16.37 -13.44 -0.10
C GLY A 40 -15.47 -14.68 -0.32
N ASP A 41 -14.16 -14.50 -0.42
CA ASP A 41 -13.20 -15.61 -0.46
C ASP A 41 -12.99 -16.24 0.93
N LYS A 42 -12.45 -17.47 0.96
CA LYS A 42 -12.14 -18.17 2.22
C LYS A 42 -11.00 -17.46 2.95
N LYS A 43 -11.21 -17.14 4.23
CA LYS A 43 -10.23 -16.42 5.05
C LYS A 43 -8.86 -17.09 5.06
N GLU A 44 -8.83 -18.42 5.13
CA GLU A 44 -7.60 -19.22 5.19
C GLU A 44 -6.75 -19.04 3.92
N LYS A 45 -7.41 -19.00 2.75
CA LYS A 45 -6.72 -18.72 1.47
C LYS A 45 -6.12 -17.32 1.44
N VAL A 46 -6.86 -16.32 1.92
CA VAL A 46 -6.40 -14.94 1.97
C VAL A 46 -5.21 -14.80 2.93
N ASP A 47 -5.24 -15.50 4.07
CA ASP A 47 -4.14 -15.54 5.04
C ASP A 47 -2.88 -16.19 4.42
N GLU A 48 -3.03 -17.32 3.72
CA GLU A 48 -1.94 -17.99 2.99
C GLU A 48 -1.34 -17.08 1.90
N ASN A 49 -2.20 -16.40 1.13
CA ASN A 49 -1.78 -15.49 0.07
C ASN A 49 -0.99 -14.31 0.66
N ARG A 50 -1.52 -13.67 1.71
CA ARG A 50 -0.85 -12.57 2.41
C ARG A 50 0.48 -13.00 3.00
N SER A 51 0.48 -14.07 3.79
CA SER A 51 1.70 -14.61 4.43
C SER A 51 2.79 -14.88 3.41
N TRP A 52 2.45 -15.57 2.31
CA TRP A 52 3.41 -15.85 1.27
C TRP A 52 3.90 -14.58 0.57
N PHE A 53 3.01 -13.62 0.26
CA PHE A 53 3.37 -12.41 -0.48
C PHE A 53 4.36 -11.55 0.30
N PHE A 54 4.07 -11.27 1.57
CA PHE A 54 4.95 -10.47 2.41
C PHE A 54 6.27 -11.19 2.67
N LYS A 55 6.27 -12.52 2.82
CA LYS A 55 7.51 -13.31 2.92
C LYS A 55 8.42 -13.13 1.70
N GLN A 56 7.88 -13.05 0.47
CA GLN A 56 8.68 -12.79 -0.73
C GLN A 56 9.28 -11.38 -0.78
N LEU A 57 8.70 -10.44 -0.02
CA LEU A 57 9.21 -9.08 0.14
C LEU A 57 10.16 -8.94 1.33
N GLY A 58 10.46 -10.03 2.07
CA GLY A 58 11.22 -9.95 3.31
C GLY A 58 10.45 -9.28 4.46
N LEU A 59 9.13 -9.14 4.32
CA LEU A 59 8.26 -8.50 5.31
C LEU A 59 7.56 -9.53 6.19
N ASN A 60 7.40 -9.21 7.47
CA ASN A 60 6.54 -9.96 8.37
C ASN A 60 5.08 -9.55 8.13
N SER A 61 4.22 -10.49 7.72
CA SER A 61 2.80 -10.21 7.46
C SER A 61 2.02 -9.68 8.68
N LYS A 62 2.55 -9.88 9.90
CA LYS A 62 1.99 -9.31 11.14
C LYS A 62 2.38 -7.84 11.36
N LEU A 63 3.37 -7.34 10.63
CA LEU A 63 3.85 -5.95 10.66
C LEU A 63 3.47 -5.25 9.35
N VAL A 64 2.22 -5.39 8.95
CA VAL A 64 1.64 -4.72 7.79
C VAL A 64 0.33 -4.10 8.21
N SER A 65 0.18 -2.81 7.97
CA SER A 65 -1.04 -2.07 8.26
C SER A 65 -1.96 -2.04 7.05
N TYR A 66 -3.24 -2.16 7.35
CA TYR A 66 -4.34 -2.17 6.39
C TYR A 66 -5.37 -1.12 6.80
N GLN A 67 -6.22 -0.76 5.84
CA GLN A 67 -7.33 0.16 6.04
C GLN A 67 -8.61 -0.38 5.39
N LYS A 68 -9.75 0.13 5.84
CA LYS A 68 -11.02 0.02 5.13
C LYS A 68 -11.11 1.18 4.13
N GLN A 69 -10.78 0.89 2.88
CA GLN A 69 -10.87 1.85 1.77
C GLN A 69 -12.34 2.18 1.46
N VAL A 70 -12.70 3.47 1.54
CA VAL A 70 -14.09 3.95 1.39
C VAL A 70 -14.26 4.90 0.20
N HIS A 71 -13.22 5.06 -0.62
CA HIS A 71 -13.17 5.96 -1.79
C HIS A 71 -13.36 7.44 -1.42
N GLU A 72 -12.90 7.80 -0.23
CA GLU A 72 -12.87 9.17 0.29
C GLU A 72 -11.43 9.72 0.19
N ASP A 73 -11.12 10.76 0.96
CA ASP A 73 -9.83 11.46 0.97
C ASP A 73 -9.17 11.47 2.35
N LYS A 74 -9.64 10.60 3.26
CA LYS A 74 -9.10 10.50 4.61
C LYS A 74 -7.74 9.79 4.59
N ILE A 75 -6.77 10.40 5.27
CA ILE A 75 -5.38 9.95 5.36
C ILE A 75 -5.03 9.63 6.82
N SER A 76 -4.67 8.38 7.11
CA SER A 76 -4.28 7.91 8.43
C SER A 76 -2.75 7.87 8.56
N VAL A 77 -2.23 8.42 9.66
CA VAL A 77 -0.83 8.25 10.06
C VAL A 77 -0.74 7.04 10.97
N VAL A 78 0.18 6.14 10.66
CA VAL A 78 0.25 4.80 11.22
C VAL A 78 1.54 4.65 12.03
N GLU A 79 1.38 4.52 13.34
CA GLU A 79 2.51 4.33 14.27
C GLU A 79 2.69 2.86 14.69
N ASN A 80 1.62 2.06 14.63
CA ASN A 80 1.59 0.66 15.03
C ASN A 80 0.96 -0.24 13.95
N ASN A 81 1.17 -1.55 14.07
CA ASN A 81 0.58 -2.57 13.21
C ASN A 81 -0.90 -2.82 13.53
N GLU A 82 -1.74 -1.81 13.30
CA GLU A 82 -3.17 -1.85 13.58
C GLU A 82 -4.00 -1.76 12.31
N ASN A 83 -5.28 -2.16 12.40
CA ASN A 83 -6.26 -1.81 11.37
C ASN A 83 -6.58 -0.32 11.52
N CYS A 84 -6.20 0.48 10.53
CA CYS A 84 -6.28 1.95 10.59
C CYS A 84 -7.70 2.51 10.41
N GLY A 85 -8.73 1.66 10.50
CA GLY A 85 -10.13 2.04 10.31
C GLY A 85 -10.39 2.49 8.88
N GLU A 86 -11.35 3.41 8.71
CA GLU A 86 -11.67 3.99 7.41
C GLU A 86 -10.65 5.05 7.01
N SER A 87 -9.97 4.80 5.90
CA SER A 87 -9.09 5.74 5.19
C SER A 87 -8.79 5.21 3.79
N ASP A 88 -8.36 6.10 2.91
CA ASP A 88 -7.92 5.76 1.56
C ASP A 88 -6.42 6.05 1.36
N ALA A 89 -5.74 6.58 2.37
CA ALA A 89 -4.28 6.67 2.39
C ALA A 89 -3.70 6.38 3.77
N LEU A 90 -2.52 5.77 3.76
CA LEU A 90 -1.71 5.49 4.93
C LEU A 90 -0.36 6.18 4.80
N ILE A 91 0.15 6.74 5.90
CA ILE A 91 1.50 7.29 6.02
C ILE A 91 2.16 6.63 7.22
N THR A 92 3.43 6.24 7.11
CA THR A 92 4.22 5.83 8.28
C THR A 92 5.66 6.32 8.21
N THR A 93 6.16 6.73 9.37
CA THR A 93 7.57 7.05 9.63
C THR A 93 8.32 5.85 10.25
N ARG A 94 7.61 4.75 10.51
CA ARG A 94 8.14 3.59 11.24
C ARG A 94 8.89 2.66 10.30
N ASN A 95 10.14 2.38 10.66
CA ASN A 95 10.90 1.30 10.04
C ASN A 95 10.26 -0.05 10.36
N ASN A 96 10.39 -1.01 9.44
CA ASN A 96 9.86 -2.38 9.56
C ASN A 96 8.33 -2.48 9.68
N LEU A 97 7.59 -1.44 9.31
CA LEU A 97 6.13 -1.46 9.18
C LEU A 97 5.73 -1.32 7.70
N GLY A 98 5.07 -2.33 7.15
CA GLY A 98 4.56 -2.31 5.78
C GLY A 98 3.21 -1.61 5.67
N LEU A 99 2.95 -0.96 4.53
CA LEU A 99 1.64 -0.42 4.19
C LEU A 99 1.03 -1.23 3.03
N ALA A 100 -0.21 -1.66 3.18
CA ALA A 100 -0.93 -2.39 2.13
C ALA A 100 -2.10 -1.58 1.57
N ILE A 101 -2.06 -1.33 0.26
CA ILE A 101 -3.15 -0.73 -0.51
C ILE A 101 -3.76 -1.81 -1.40
N SER A 102 -5.05 -2.05 -1.25
CA SER A 102 -5.78 -3.02 -2.06
C SER A 102 -6.32 -2.36 -3.32
N THR A 103 -6.25 -3.04 -4.45
CA THR A 103 -6.83 -2.55 -5.71
C THR A 103 -7.28 -3.68 -6.61
N ALA A 104 -8.36 -3.41 -7.34
CA ALA A 104 -8.74 -4.01 -8.60
C ALA A 104 -9.33 -2.86 -9.44
N ASP A 105 -8.60 -2.36 -10.43
CA ASP A 105 -8.90 -1.21 -11.30
C ASP A 105 -8.49 0.17 -10.77
N CYS A 106 -8.77 0.52 -9.51
CA CYS A 106 -8.40 1.85 -8.98
C CYS A 106 -6.87 2.02 -8.84
N PRO A 107 -6.26 3.14 -9.25
CA PRO A 107 -4.83 3.36 -9.08
C PRO A 107 -4.39 3.26 -7.61
N ALA A 108 -3.33 2.49 -7.36
CA ALA A 108 -2.60 2.51 -6.11
C ALA A 108 -1.31 3.33 -6.31
N ILE A 109 -1.15 4.35 -5.49
CA ILE A 109 -0.02 5.28 -5.56
C ILE A 109 0.84 5.07 -4.31
N PHE A 110 2.14 4.90 -4.50
CA PHE A 110 3.08 4.75 -3.40
C PHE A 110 4.11 5.87 -3.47
N ILE A 111 4.31 6.54 -2.34
CA ILE A 111 5.25 7.65 -2.19
C ILE A 111 6.30 7.26 -1.16
N TYR A 112 7.56 7.54 -1.48
CA TYR A 112 8.68 7.41 -0.56
C TYR A 112 9.44 8.73 -0.47
N ASP A 113 9.59 9.24 0.74
CA ASP A 113 10.49 10.34 1.03
C ASP A 113 11.89 9.80 1.36
N ARG A 114 12.87 10.06 0.49
CA ARG A 114 14.24 9.57 0.70
C ARG A 114 14.99 10.25 1.83
N ARG A 115 14.61 11.46 2.25
CA ARG A 115 15.26 12.26 3.29
C ARG A 115 14.68 11.93 4.66
N GLN A 116 13.35 12.01 4.77
CA GLN A 116 12.64 11.75 6.03
C GLN A 116 12.41 10.26 6.28
N LYS A 117 12.67 9.40 5.27
CA LYS A 117 12.47 7.93 5.34
C LYS A 117 11.01 7.55 5.61
N ILE A 118 10.09 8.29 4.98
CA ILE A 118 8.64 8.13 5.16
C ILE A 118 8.07 7.36 3.98
N THR A 119 7.17 6.42 4.26
CA THR A 119 6.42 5.72 3.23
C THR A 119 4.95 6.10 3.31
N CYS A 120 4.32 6.23 2.15
CA CYS A 120 2.90 6.50 2.02
C CYS A 120 2.31 5.63 0.91
N GLY A 121 1.13 5.07 1.18
CA GLY A 121 0.32 4.36 0.21
C GLY A 121 -1.03 5.05 0.08
N VAL A 122 -1.50 5.24 -1.16
CA VAL A 122 -2.73 5.97 -1.48
C VAL A 122 -3.56 5.12 -2.43
N HIS A 123 -4.81 4.89 -2.08
CA HIS A 123 -5.85 4.39 -2.97
C HIS A 123 -6.54 5.58 -3.65
N SER A 124 -6.31 5.74 -4.95
CA SER A 124 -6.79 6.90 -5.70
C SER A 124 -7.77 6.51 -6.79
N GLY A 125 -8.90 5.91 -6.40
CA GLY A 125 -10.05 5.74 -7.30
C GLY A 125 -10.58 7.08 -7.81
N TRP A 126 -11.57 7.06 -8.71
CA TRP A 126 -12.10 8.29 -9.33
C TRP A 126 -12.63 9.31 -8.31
N LYS A 127 -13.32 8.85 -7.25
CA LYS A 127 -13.83 9.72 -6.17
C LYS A 127 -12.69 10.35 -5.35
N GLY A 128 -11.73 9.54 -4.92
CA GLY A 128 -10.56 10.01 -4.18
C GLY A 128 -9.73 11.01 -5.00
N THR A 129 -9.58 10.74 -6.30
CA THR A 129 -8.94 11.65 -7.26
C THR A 129 -9.69 12.98 -7.37
N SER A 130 -11.02 12.95 -7.52
CA SER A 130 -11.86 14.17 -7.52
C SER A 130 -11.78 14.95 -6.21
N LYS A 131 -11.54 14.27 -5.09
CA LYS A 131 -11.34 14.86 -3.76
C LYS A 131 -9.88 15.25 -3.47
N ARG A 132 -9.01 15.11 -4.48
CA ARG A 132 -7.58 15.48 -4.43
C ARG A 132 -6.79 14.71 -3.37
N ILE A 133 -7.08 13.43 -3.15
CA ILE A 133 -6.42 12.63 -2.11
C ILE A 133 -4.89 12.62 -2.23
N LEU A 134 -4.35 12.56 -3.46
CA LEU A 134 -2.90 12.58 -3.68
C LEU A 134 -2.29 13.93 -3.27
N GLU A 135 -2.91 15.04 -3.66
CA GLU A 135 -2.48 16.40 -3.27
C GLU A 135 -2.50 16.53 -1.74
N LYS A 136 -3.58 16.08 -1.10
CA LYS A 136 -3.71 16.09 0.36
C LYS A 136 -2.64 15.23 1.04
N ALA A 137 -2.28 14.08 0.46
CA ALA A 137 -1.22 13.23 0.99
C ALA A 137 0.15 13.92 0.90
N VAL A 138 0.48 14.55 -0.24
CA VAL A 138 1.73 15.30 -0.41
C VAL A 138 1.80 16.52 0.51
N LEU A 139 0.71 17.28 0.64
CA LEU A 139 0.63 18.40 1.58
C LEU A 139 0.80 17.94 3.02
N LYS A 140 0.14 16.83 3.41
CA LYS A 140 0.30 16.26 4.76
C LYS A 140 1.75 15.81 5.03
N LEU A 141 2.44 15.26 4.03
CA LEU A 141 3.87 14.95 4.13
C LEU A 141 4.70 16.21 4.40
N SER A 142 4.45 17.28 3.65
CA SER A 142 5.12 18.58 3.83
C SER A 142 4.82 19.19 5.21
N ASP A 143 3.54 19.34 5.55
CA ASP A 143 3.09 20.13 6.70
C ASP A 143 3.38 19.42 8.03
N GLN A 144 3.22 18.09 8.09
CA GLN A 144 3.36 17.32 9.32
C GLN A 144 4.77 16.74 9.50
N PHE A 145 5.47 16.43 8.41
CA PHE A 145 6.74 15.72 8.46
C PHE A 145 7.90 16.47 7.81
N ASN A 146 7.67 17.72 7.38
CA ASN A 146 8.69 18.57 6.76
C ASN A 146 9.34 17.89 5.52
N SER A 147 8.55 17.10 4.79
CA SER A 147 8.95 16.49 3.53
C SER A 147 9.03 17.53 2.43
N ASN A 148 10.14 17.55 1.69
CA ASN A 148 10.25 18.38 0.49
C ASN A 148 9.73 17.58 -0.73
N PRO A 149 8.78 18.12 -1.54
CA PRO A 149 8.32 17.46 -2.76
C PRO A 149 9.44 17.00 -3.71
N ALA A 150 10.57 17.71 -3.75
CA ALA A 150 11.73 17.35 -4.56
C ALA A 150 12.45 16.08 -4.09
N ASP A 151 12.20 15.63 -2.86
CA ASP A 151 12.76 14.40 -2.28
C ASP A 151 11.76 13.22 -2.31
N LEU A 152 10.55 13.42 -2.85
CA LEU A 152 9.53 12.40 -2.97
C LEU A 152 9.71 11.56 -4.25
N TYR A 153 9.64 10.25 -4.09
CA TYR A 153 9.60 9.28 -5.18
C TYR A 153 8.23 8.66 -5.23
N CYS A 154 7.55 8.79 -6.39
CA CYS A 154 6.19 8.32 -6.57
C CYS A 154 6.12 7.20 -7.60
N TYR A 155 5.40 6.13 -7.27
CA TYR A 155 5.02 5.07 -8.20
C TYR A 155 3.49 5.02 -8.31
N ILE A 156 2.98 4.96 -9.53
CA ILE A 156 1.57 4.77 -9.84
C ILE A 156 1.44 3.40 -10.50
N SER A 157 0.56 2.56 -9.96
CA SER A 157 0.33 1.18 -10.42
C SER A 157 -0.25 1.08 -11.83
#